data_AF-A0A2E9GVG0-F1
#
_entry.id   AF-A0A2E9GVG0-F1
#
_cell.length_a   1.000
_cell.length_b   1.000
_cell.length_c   1.000
_cell.angle_alpha   90.00
_cell.angle_beta   90.00
_cell.angle_gamma   90.00
#
_symmetry.space_group_name_H-M   'P 1'
#
loop_
_entity.id
_entity.type
_entity.pdbx_description
1 polymer ?
#
loop_
_entity_poly.entity_id
_entity_poly.type
_entity_poly.pdbx_seq_one_letter_code
_entity_poly.pdbx_strand_id
1 'polypeptide(L)'
;MLPCALPGIQQRIITTASGPALRSGRVRVCGRSRVKWVLLCAAAALLGWLWWMGTLAELSDPDRLRVMVDDAGAAGPLAFVGLVLLLFPVMLAGPPIWLSGSLWPIPLAILYSAIASAVPSLLFYAAARRLGREWAADRIPARLRRYEERLEQHPLRTVVLLRLLLWINPAVDILVGVSAVSTRNYLIGSAIVLAPATVVHVVLPAKGIELAGDMPAWLWPALGVLLAVGLISLFVRNRITARSG
;
A
#
# COMPACT_ATOMS: atom_id res chain seq x y z
N MET A 1 -4.01 -2.93 42.79
CA MET A 1 -4.12 -1.61 43.43
C MET A 1 -2.73 -1.22 43.97
N LEU A 2 -2.12 -0.16 43.40
CA LEU A 2 -0.95 0.65 43.85
C LEU A 2 0.44 -0.04 44.08
N PRO A 3 1.58 0.69 43.99
CA PRO A 3 2.01 1.67 42.99
C PRO A 3 3.51 1.61 42.57
N CYS A 4 3.88 2.55 41.68
CA CYS A 4 5.17 2.94 41.12
C CYS A 4 6.44 2.92 42.01
N ALA A 5 7.60 2.65 41.38
CA ALA A 5 8.90 3.18 41.81
C ALA A 5 9.74 3.59 40.59
N LEU A 6 10.05 4.89 40.51
CA LEU A 6 11.01 5.52 39.60
C LEU A 6 12.45 5.11 39.98
N PRO A 7 13.43 5.14 39.05
CA PRO A 7 14.82 5.28 39.46
C PRO A 7 15.42 6.59 38.94
N GLY A 8 15.58 7.54 39.86
CA GLY A 8 16.59 8.58 39.77
C GLY A 8 17.93 8.07 40.30
N ILE A 9 18.97 8.26 39.50
CA ILE A 9 20.34 8.64 39.86
C ILE A 9 20.86 8.14 41.22
N GLN A 10 21.79 7.18 41.21
CA GLN A 10 23.03 7.26 41.99
C GLN A 10 24.13 6.39 41.35
N GLN A 11 25.19 7.05 40.88
CA GLN A 11 26.50 6.47 40.64
C GLN A 11 27.19 6.24 41.99
N ARG A 12 27.81 5.06 42.23
CA ARG A 12 29.16 4.97 42.82
C ARG A 12 29.64 3.54 43.08
N ILE A 13 30.96 3.40 42.89
CA ILE A 13 31.93 2.53 43.59
C ILE A 13 32.28 1.19 42.92
N ILE A 14 33.57 1.13 42.60
CA ILE A 14 34.40 0.00 42.18
C ILE A 14 34.71 -0.87 43.40
N THR A 15 34.56 -2.19 43.29
CA THR A 15 35.35 -3.16 44.08
C THR A 15 35.50 -4.48 43.34
N THR A 16 36.75 -4.92 43.27
CA THR A 16 37.28 -6.17 42.71
C THR A 16 36.90 -7.40 43.55
N ALA A 17 36.37 -8.48 42.95
CA ALA A 17 36.49 -9.87 43.45
C ALA A 17 36.02 -10.92 42.42
N SER A 18 36.97 -11.75 41.99
CA SER A 18 36.91 -13.20 41.71
C SER A 18 35.56 -13.96 41.65
N GLY A 19 35.34 -14.73 40.57
CA GLY A 19 34.50 -15.96 40.57
C GLY A 19 33.54 -16.12 39.37
N PRO A 20 33.47 -17.30 38.70
CA PRO A 20 32.73 -17.48 37.46
C PRO A 20 31.27 -17.82 37.70
N ALA A 21 30.35 -16.99 37.21
CA ALA A 21 28.95 -17.37 37.05
C ALA A 21 28.35 -16.61 35.87
N LEU A 22 28.47 -17.18 34.67
CA LEU A 22 27.65 -16.82 33.52
C LEU A 22 26.20 -17.21 33.82
N ARG A 23 25.50 -16.38 34.62
CA ARG A 23 24.04 -16.42 34.68
C ARG A 23 23.55 -15.97 33.32
N SER A 24 23.20 -16.92 32.46
CA SER A 24 22.43 -16.67 31.25
C SER A 24 21.12 -16.00 31.68
N GLY A 25 21.09 -14.67 31.59
CA GLY A 25 19.87 -13.89 31.68
C GLY A 25 19.00 -14.34 30.52
N ARG A 26 18.12 -15.31 30.78
CA ARG A 26 17.09 -15.72 29.84
C ARG A 26 16.20 -14.50 29.68
N VAL A 27 16.47 -13.70 28.64
CA VAL A 27 15.61 -12.60 28.23
C VAL A 27 14.24 -13.23 28.00
N ARG A 28 13.31 -12.99 28.93
CA ARG A 28 11.91 -13.35 28.72
C ARG A 28 11.43 -12.44 27.60
N VAL A 29 11.54 -12.93 26.36
CA VAL A 29 10.86 -12.37 25.21
C VAL A 29 9.38 -12.54 25.51
N CYS A 30 8.78 -11.49 26.04
CA CYS A 30 7.36 -11.42 26.35
C CYS A 30 6.59 -11.79 25.07
N GLY A 31 5.74 -12.82 25.13
CA GLY A 31 5.09 -13.49 23.99
C GLY A 31 4.20 -12.61 23.10
N ARG A 32 4.21 -11.29 23.29
CA ARG A 32 3.45 -10.30 22.53
C ARG A 32 3.98 -10.08 21.12
N SER A 33 5.22 -10.47 20.77
CA SER A 33 5.72 -10.36 19.39
C SER A 33 5.24 -11.50 18.50
N ARG A 34 5.18 -12.75 19.01
CA ARG A 34 4.74 -13.92 18.23
C ARG A 34 3.28 -13.85 17.81
N VAL A 35 2.40 -13.35 18.69
CA VAL A 35 0.98 -13.16 18.37
C VAL A 35 0.77 -12.20 17.19
N LYS A 36 1.59 -11.15 17.08
CA LYS A 36 1.51 -10.19 15.95
C LYS A 36 1.90 -10.83 14.62
N TRP A 37 2.94 -11.67 14.63
CA TRP A 37 3.35 -12.42 13.45
C TRP A 37 2.31 -13.46 13.05
N VAL A 38 1.72 -14.18 14.02
CA VAL A 38 0.64 -15.13 13.77
C VAL A 38 -0.58 -14.42 13.15
N LEU A 39 -0.98 -13.25 13.67
CA LEU A 39 -2.10 -12.48 13.13
C LEU A 39 -1.82 -11.94 11.72
N LEU A 40 -0.60 -11.47 11.44
CA LEU A 40 -0.22 -11.03 10.10
C LEU A 40 -0.17 -12.19 9.10
N CYS A 41 0.40 -13.32 9.48
CA CYS A 41 0.42 -14.51 8.65
C CYS A 41 -0.99 -15.05 8.43
N ALA A 42 -1.86 -15.03 9.43
CA ALA A 42 -3.26 -15.42 9.30
C ALA A 42 -4.04 -14.47 8.38
N ALA A 43 -3.83 -13.16 8.50
CA ALA A 43 -4.42 -12.17 7.59
C ALA A 43 -3.93 -12.37 6.14
N ALA A 44 -2.62 -12.57 5.95
CA ALA A 44 -2.04 -12.85 4.64
C ALA A 44 -2.53 -14.17 4.04
N ALA A 45 -2.68 -15.22 4.86
CA ALA A 45 -3.20 -16.52 4.44
C ALA A 45 -4.70 -16.44 4.08
N LEU A 46 -5.50 -15.71 4.86
CA LEU A 46 -6.90 -15.44 4.57
C LEU A 46 -7.06 -14.67 3.25
N LEU A 47 -6.25 -13.63 3.05
CA LEU A 47 -6.24 -12.86 1.80
C LEU A 47 -5.78 -13.71 0.61
N GLY A 48 -4.76 -14.56 0.78
CA GLY A 48 -4.32 -15.51 -0.25
C GLY A 48 -5.38 -16.55 -0.59
N TRP A 49 -6.14 -17.01 0.41
CA TRP A 49 -7.26 -17.94 0.22
C TRP A 49 -8.45 -17.28 -0.51
N LEU A 50 -8.81 -16.06 -0.13
CA LEU A 50 -9.84 -15.25 -0.81
C LEU A 50 -9.45 -14.93 -2.27
N TRP A 51 -8.17 -14.70 -2.52
CA TRP A 51 -7.63 -14.52 -3.86
C TRP A 51 -7.74 -15.80 -4.70
N TRP A 52 -7.37 -16.96 -4.13
CA TRP A 52 -7.50 -18.27 -4.78
C TRP A 52 -8.94 -18.60 -5.16
N MET A 53 -9.92 -18.23 -4.31
CA MET A 53 -11.35 -18.43 -4.59
C MET A 53 -11.91 -17.49 -5.66
N GLY A 54 -11.16 -16.52 -6.19
CA GLY A 54 -11.63 -15.55 -7.19
C GLY A 54 -12.59 -14.49 -6.64
N THR A 55 -13.01 -14.60 -5.38
CA THR A 55 -13.95 -13.69 -4.72
C THR A 55 -13.49 -12.23 -4.69
N LEU A 56 -12.17 -11.98 -4.65
CA LEU A 56 -11.61 -10.62 -4.65
C LEU A 56 -11.77 -9.92 -6.02
N ALA A 57 -11.82 -10.69 -7.11
CA ALA A 57 -12.07 -10.16 -8.44
C ALA A 57 -13.55 -9.81 -8.62
N GLU A 58 -14.46 -10.65 -8.11
CA GLU A 58 -15.90 -10.37 -8.09
C GLU A 58 -16.27 -9.17 -7.22
N LEU A 59 -15.55 -8.95 -6.11
CA LEU A 59 -15.72 -7.77 -5.25
C LEU A 59 -15.24 -6.46 -5.91
N SER A 60 -14.51 -6.56 -7.01
CA SER A 60 -14.08 -5.40 -7.82
C SER A 60 -15.06 -5.08 -8.95
N ASP A 61 -16.16 -5.82 -9.06
CA ASP A 61 -17.22 -5.61 -10.04
C ASP A 61 -18.04 -4.35 -9.69
N PRO A 62 -18.24 -3.40 -10.64
CA PRO A 62 -19.03 -2.20 -10.41
C PRO A 62 -20.44 -2.44 -9.87
N ASP A 63 -21.13 -3.49 -10.32
CA ASP A 63 -22.51 -3.73 -9.90
C ASP A 63 -22.58 -4.23 -8.45
N ARG A 64 -21.63 -5.10 -8.06
CA ARG A 64 -21.50 -5.56 -6.66
C ARG A 64 -21.09 -4.44 -5.74
N LEU A 65 -20.19 -3.57 -6.20
CA LEU A 65 -19.75 -2.41 -5.44
C LEU A 65 -20.90 -1.44 -5.16
N ARG A 66 -21.77 -1.20 -6.16
CA ARG A 66 -22.98 -0.40 -6.01
C ARG A 66 -23.93 -0.98 -4.98
N VAL A 67 -24.31 -2.26 -5.14
CA VAL A 67 -25.21 -2.95 -4.21
C VAL A 67 -24.65 -2.92 -2.78
N MET A 68 -23.36 -3.19 -2.58
CA MET A 68 -22.73 -3.15 -1.26
C MET A 68 -22.82 -1.76 -0.62
N VAL A 69 -22.60 -0.70 -1.40
CA VAL A 69 -22.66 0.69 -0.93
C VAL A 69 -24.09 1.11 -0.62
N ASP A 70 -25.04 0.74 -1.48
CA ASP A 70 -26.46 1.07 -1.34
C ASP A 70 -27.08 0.33 -0.13
N ASP A 71 -26.79 -0.96 0.04
CA ASP A 71 -27.23 -1.76 1.19
C ASP A 71 -26.67 -1.23 2.52
N ALA A 72 -25.45 -0.68 2.49
CA ALA A 72 -24.83 -0.06 3.66
C ALA A 72 -25.41 1.34 3.98
N GLY A 73 -26.15 1.96 3.05
CA GLY A 73 -26.79 3.26 3.22
C GLY A 73 -25.82 4.34 3.69
N ALA A 74 -26.10 4.96 4.85
CA ALA A 74 -25.25 6.00 5.43
C ALA A 74 -23.82 5.53 5.78
N ALA A 75 -23.61 4.21 5.96
CA ALA A 75 -22.31 3.62 6.20
C ALA A 75 -21.56 3.23 4.91
N GLY A 76 -22.12 3.49 3.72
CA GLY A 76 -21.52 3.19 2.42
C GLY A 76 -20.06 3.63 2.27
N PRO A 77 -19.67 4.86 2.66
CA PRO A 77 -18.28 5.29 2.61
C PRO A 77 -17.33 4.45 3.50
N LEU A 78 -17.79 3.99 4.65
CA LEU A 78 -17.00 3.13 5.54
C LEU A 78 -16.83 1.73 4.96
N ALA A 79 -17.90 1.17 4.36
CA ALA A 79 -17.84 -0.10 3.64
C ALA A 79 -16.85 -0.02 2.47
N PHE A 80 -16.87 1.08 1.71
CA PHE A 80 -15.93 1.35 0.63
C PHE A 80 -14.48 1.40 1.11
N VAL A 81 -14.18 2.16 2.18
CA VAL A 81 -12.83 2.20 2.77
C VAL A 81 -12.39 0.81 3.26
N GLY A 82 -13.30 0.05 3.87
CA GLY A 82 -13.06 -1.31 4.32
C GLY A 82 -12.72 -2.27 3.17
N LEU A 83 -13.45 -2.17 2.07
CA LEU A 83 -13.19 -2.94 0.85
C LEU A 83 -11.82 -2.61 0.26
N VAL A 84 -11.50 -1.33 0.09
CA VAL A 84 -10.20 -0.91 -0.45
C VAL A 84 -9.07 -1.37 0.49
N LEU A 85 -9.26 -1.31 1.81
CA LEU A 85 -8.31 -1.84 2.78
C LEU A 85 -8.10 -3.35 2.64
N LEU A 86 -9.15 -4.11 2.33
CA LEU A 86 -9.07 -5.56 2.09
C LEU A 86 -8.33 -5.88 0.78
N LEU A 87 -8.53 -5.07 -0.26
CA LEU A 87 -7.93 -5.27 -1.59
C LEU A 87 -6.52 -4.69 -1.72
N PHE A 88 -6.13 -3.76 -0.87
CA PHE A 88 -4.81 -3.14 -0.85
C PHE A 88 -3.62 -4.12 -0.81
N PRO A 89 -3.63 -5.16 0.05
CA PRO A 89 -2.50 -6.09 0.17
C PRO A 89 -2.28 -6.95 -1.08
N VAL A 90 -3.34 -7.21 -1.84
CA VAL A 90 -3.32 -8.00 -3.08
C VAL A 90 -3.19 -7.14 -4.33
N MET A 91 -2.86 -5.85 -4.17
CA MET A 91 -2.68 -4.88 -5.25
C MET A 91 -3.94 -4.65 -6.12
N LEU A 92 -5.12 -4.91 -5.56
CA LEU A 92 -6.42 -4.78 -6.25
C LEU A 92 -7.24 -3.58 -5.73
N ALA A 93 -6.60 -2.64 -5.05
CA ALA A 93 -7.26 -1.42 -4.55
C ALA A 93 -7.66 -0.43 -5.66
N GLY A 94 -7.10 -0.56 -6.87
CA GLY A 94 -7.34 0.36 -7.99
C GLY A 94 -8.78 0.39 -8.50
N PRO A 95 -9.37 -0.75 -8.93
CA PRO A 95 -10.69 -0.76 -9.54
C PRO A 95 -11.81 -0.10 -8.72
N PRO A 96 -11.96 -0.33 -7.40
CA PRO A 96 -12.97 0.37 -6.61
C PRO A 96 -12.78 1.91 -6.60
N ILE A 97 -11.52 2.38 -6.58
CA ILE A 97 -11.21 3.81 -6.63
C ILE A 97 -11.62 4.40 -7.98
N TRP A 98 -11.35 3.69 -9.09
CA TRP A 98 -11.71 4.14 -10.44
C TRP A 98 -13.21 4.24 -10.64
N LEU A 99 -13.96 3.33 -10.02
CA LEU A 99 -15.41 3.25 -10.13
C LEU A 99 -16.15 4.19 -9.16
N SER A 100 -15.46 4.74 -8.16
CA SER A 100 -16.07 5.61 -7.14
C SER A 100 -16.81 6.83 -7.71
N GLY A 101 -16.35 7.36 -8.85
CA GLY A 101 -17.01 8.48 -9.55
C GLY A 101 -18.40 8.13 -10.11
N SER A 102 -18.72 6.84 -10.20
CA SER A 102 -20.04 6.34 -10.61
C SER A 102 -20.98 6.06 -9.42
N LEU A 103 -20.46 6.11 -8.19
CA LEU A 103 -21.18 5.86 -6.94
C LEU A 103 -21.60 7.17 -6.26
N TRP A 104 -20.75 8.20 -6.34
CA TRP A 104 -20.97 9.50 -5.71
C TRP A 104 -20.64 10.64 -6.67
N PRO A 105 -21.17 11.86 -6.40
CA PRO A 105 -20.70 13.07 -7.08
C PRO A 105 -19.18 13.21 -6.99
N ILE A 106 -18.55 13.70 -8.06
CA ILE A 106 -17.09 13.75 -8.22
C ILE A 106 -16.35 14.28 -6.98
N PRO A 107 -16.74 15.40 -6.33
CA PRO A 107 -16.04 15.87 -5.15
C PRO A 107 -16.04 14.89 -3.98
N LEU A 108 -17.17 14.20 -3.74
CA LEU A 108 -17.29 13.19 -2.69
C LEU A 108 -16.55 11.91 -3.05
N ALA A 109 -16.62 11.48 -4.31
CA ALA A 109 -15.86 10.32 -4.79
C ALA A 109 -14.35 10.51 -4.62
N ILE A 110 -13.83 11.71 -4.90
CA ILE A 110 -12.42 12.06 -4.65
C ILE A 110 -12.10 12.00 -3.16
N LEU A 111 -12.95 12.57 -2.31
CA LEU A 111 -12.74 12.56 -0.86
C LEU A 111 -12.70 11.13 -0.29
N TYR A 112 -13.69 10.31 -0.61
CA TYR A 112 -13.77 8.93 -0.13
C TYR A 112 -12.62 8.08 -0.69
N SER A 113 -12.27 8.24 -1.96
CA SER A 113 -11.11 7.56 -2.55
C SER A 113 -9.77 7.97 -1.95
N ALA A 114 -9.62 9.25 -1.59
CA ALA A 114 -8.41 9.73 -0.93
C ALA A 114 -8.26 9.10 0.46
N ILE A 115 -9.36 9.04 1.24
CA ILE A 115 -9.38 8.38 2.55
C ILE A 115 -9.14 6.88 2.41
N ALA A 116 -9.84 6.23 1.47
CA ALA A 116 -9.73 4.80 1.20
C ALA A 116 -8.32 4.39 0.76
N SER A 117 -7.57 5.28 0.10
CA SER A 117 -6.17 5.05 -0.27
C SER A 117 -5.19 5.36 0.86
N ALA A 118 -5.48 6.40 1.66
CA ALA A 118 -4.61 6.85 2.74
C ALA A 118 -4.61 5.92 3.95
N VAL A 119 -5.78 5.37 4.33
CA VAL A 119 -5.92 4.52 5.52
C VAL A 119 -5.08 3.24 5.41
N PRO A 120 -5.18 2.42 4.34
CA PRO A 120 -4.37 1.22 4.18
C PRO A 120 -2.88 1.57 4.08
N SER A 121 -2.53 2.61 3.31
CA SER A 121 -1.16 3.10 3.19
C SER A 121 -0.55 3.41 4.57
N LEU A 122 -1.29 4.12 5.42
CA LEU A 122 -0.81 4.47 6.75
C LEU A 122 -0.70 3.25 7.66
N LEU A 123 -1.64 2.30 7.57
CA LEU A 123 -1.62 1.06 8.34
C LEU A 123 -0.43 0.19 7.97
N PHE A 124 -0.17 -0.01 6.67
CA PHE A 124 0.98 -0.77 6.18
C PHE A 124 2.31 -0.14 6.60
N TYR A 125 2.43 1.18 6.43
CA TYR A 125 3.58 1.93 6.89
C TYR A 125 3.80 1.80 8.40
N ALA A 126 2.75 2.00 9.20
CA ALA A 126 2.84 1.92 10.66
C ALA A 126 3.16 0.50 11.14
N ALA A 127 2.58 -0.52 10.49
CA ALA A 127 2.86 -1.92 10.76
C ALA A 127 4.33 -2.25 10.45
N ALA A 128 4.83 -1.86 9.28
CA ALA A 128 6.21 -2.05 8.87
C ALA A 128 7.20 -1.31 9.79
N ARG A 129 6.87 -0.09 10.21
CA ARG A 129 7.69 0.67 11.17
C ARG A 129 7.79 0.00 12.54
N ARG A 130 6.70 -0.60 13.03
CA ARG A 130 6.70 -1.24 14.35
C ARG A 130 7.26 -2.66 14.34
N LEU A 131 7.06 -3.40 13.25
CA LEU A 131 7.38 -4.82 13.17
C LEU A 131 8.66 -5.09 12.37
N GLY A 132 8.80 -4.37 11.26
CA GLY A 132 9.92 -4.52 10.34
C GLY A 132 11.19 -3.86 10.86
N ARG A 133 11.12 -2.79 11.65
CA ARG A 133 12.33 -2.11 12.15
C ARG A 133 13.13 -2.98 13.14
N GLU A 134 12.45 -3.70 14.02
CA GLU A 134 13.10 -4.67 14.94
C GLU A 134 13.63 -5.90 14.17
N TRP A 135 12.86 -6.40 13.19
CA TRP A 135 13.27 -7.56 12.39
C TRP A 135 14.42 -7.25 11.41
N ALA A 136 14.44 -6.04 10.85
CA ALA A 136 15.42 -5.60 9.87
C ALA A 136 16.71 -5.10 10.51
N ALA A 137 16.67 -4.52 11.71
CA ALA A 137 17.88 -4.06 12.42
C ALA A 137 18.97 -5.14 12.52
N ASP A 138 18.56 -6.41 12.69
CA ASP A 138 19.48 -7.54 12.81
C ASP A 138 19.86 -8.19 11.45
N ARG A 139 19.22 -7.77 10.35
CA ARG A 139 19.35 -8.40 9.02
C ARG A 139 19.78 -7.45 7.90
N ILE A 140 19.85 -6.14 8.14
CA ILE A 140 20.28 -5.16 7.14
C ILE A 140 21.80 -5.28 6.93
N PRO A 141 22.27 -5.63 5.71
CA PRO A 141 23.69 -5.66 5.38
C PRO A 141 24.31 -4.26 5.50
N ALA A 142 25.57 -4.18 5.93
CA ALA A 142 26.30 -2.91 6.06
C ALA A 142 26.31 -2.07 4.77
N ARG A 143 26.20 -2.71 3.59
CA ARG A 143 26.09 -2.02 2.29
C ARG A 143 24.79 -1.20 2.14
N LEU A 144 23.70 -1.61 2.80
CA LEU A 144 22.42 -0.90 2.77
C LEU A 144 22.35 0.27 3.76
N ARG A 145 23.19 0.30 4.80
CA ARG A 145 23.27 1.43 5.75
C ARG A 145 23.66 2.75 5.06
N ARG A 146 24.53 2.70 4.04
CA ARG A 146 24.88 3.88 3.23
C ARG A 146 23.69 4.44 2.44
N TYR A 147 22.73 3.57 2.07
CA TYR A 147 21.49 4.02 1.44
C TYR A 147 20.54 4.59 2.48
N GLU A 148 20.44 4.01 3.67
CA GLU A 148 19.66 4.59 4.79
C GLU A 148 20.11 6.02 5.13
N GLU A 149 21.41 6.29 5.22
CA GLU A 149 21.93 7.64 5.46
C GLU A 149 21.55 8.63 4.36
N ARG A 150 21.53 8.19 3.08
CA ARG A 150 21.06 9.02 1.95
C ARG A 150 19.55 9.22 1.97
N LEU A 151 18.80 8.23 2.43
CA LEU A 151 17.35 8.30 2.61
C LEU A 151 16.98 9.30 3.73
N GLU A 152 17.79 9.39 4.77
CA GLU A 152 17.63 10.36 5.87
C GLU A 152 17.93 11.80 5.45
N GLN A 153 18.81 12.02 4.47
CA GLN A 153 19.12 13.36 3.96
C GLN A 153 17.92 14.01 3.25
N HIS A 154 17.15 13.22 2.48
CA HIS A 154 15.99 13.70 1.73
C HIS A 154 14.78 12.76 1.84
N PRO A 155 14.19 12.64 3.04
CA PRO A 155 13.13 11.68 3.32
C PRO A 155 11.88 11.94 2.48
N LEU A 156 11.50 13.20 2.31
CA LEU A 156 10.31 13.58 1.54
C LEU A 156 10.49 13.27 0.04
N ARG A 157 11.65 13.62 -0.55
CA ARG A 157 11.95 13.35 -1.96
C ARG A 157 11.93 11.85 -2.25
N THR A 158 12.45 11.05 -1.31
CA THR A 158 12.44 9.59 -1.46
C THR A 158 11.03 9.03 -1.47
N VAL A 159 10.18 9.41 -0.51
CA VAL A 159 8.79 8.93 -0.47
C VAL A 159 8.06 9.27 -1.78
N VAL A 160 8.23 10.50 -2.27
CA VAL A 160 7.61 10.95 -3.52
C VAL A 160 8.12 10.14 -4.72
N LEU A 161 9.43 9.96 -4.86
CA LEU A 161 10.01 9.21 -5.98
C LEU A 161 9.61 7.73 -5.96
N LEU A 162 9.65 7.08 -4.79
CA LEU A 162 9.24 5.69 -4.64
C LEU A 162 7.75 5.53 -4.97
N ARG A 163 6.90 6.46 -4.51
CA ARG A 163 5.46 6.44 -4.83
C ARG A 163 5.17 6.77 -6.29
N LEU A 164 6.00 7.57 -6.97
CA LEU A 164 5.87 7.80 -8.41
C LEU A 164 6.29 6.57 -9.23
N LEU A 165 7.34 5.87 -8.82
CA LEU A 165 7.86 4.71 -9.56
C LEU A 165 7.00 3.46 -9.36
N LEU A 166 6.51 3.24 -8.14
CA LEU A 166 5.84 2.00 -7.73
C LEU A 166 4.35 2.20 -7.39
N TRP A 167 3.82 3.41 -7.58
CA TRP A 167 2.41 3.78 -7.39
C TRP A 167 1.86 3.46 -5.98
N ILE A 168 0.56 3.12 -5.90
CA ILE A 168 -0.13 2.56 -4.73
C ILE A 168 0.26 1.08 -4.60
N ASN A 169 1.43 0.83 -4.03
CA ASN A 169 1.93 -0.52 -3.79
C ASN A 169 2.26 -0.72 -2.31
N PRO A 170 1.69 -1.76 -1.65
CA PRO A 170 2.00 -2.05 -0.25
C PRO A 170 3.49 -2.27 0.00
N ALA A 171 4.26 -2.70 -1.01
CA ALA A 171 5.71 -2.86 -0.91
C ALA A 171 6.43 -1.52 -0.63
N VAL A 172 5.95 -0.41 -1.20
CA VAL A 172 6.51 0.93 -0.95
C VAL A 172 6.27 1.33 0.49
N ASP A 173 5.05 1.13 0.98
CA ASP A 173 4.67 1.52 2.34
C ASP A 173 5.42 0.69 3.38
N ILE A 174 5.66 -0.60 3.08
CA ILE A 174 6.52 -1.45 3.89
C ILE A 174 7.97 -0.98 3.84
N LEU A 175 8.53 -0.74 2.66
CA LEU A 175 9.92 -0.30 2.49
C LEU A 175 10.19 1.02 3.23
N VAL A 176 9.32 2.00 3.02
CA VAL A 176 9.41 3.31 3.68
C VAL A 176 9.15 3.19 5.18
N GLY A 177 8.26 2.27 5.60
CA GLY A 177 7.99 1.99 7.01
C GLY A 177 9.20 1.39 7.75
N VAL A 178 9.94 0.47 7.12
CA VAL A 178 11.17 -0.11 7.68
C VAL A 178 12.29 0.93 7.77
N SER A 179 12.32 1.90 6.84
CA SER A 179 13.32 2.96 6.80
C SER A 179 13.20 4.01 7.93
N ALA A 180 14.21 4.86 8.06
CA ALA A 180 14.26 5.94 9.04
C ALA A 180 13.33 7.15 8.74
N VAL A 181 12.56 7.13 7.64
CA VAL A 181 11.69 8.24 7.22
C VAL A 181 10.63 8.59 8.26
N SER A 182 10.60 9.81 8.80
CA SER A 182 9.62 10.22 9.81
C SER A 182 8.16 10.10 9.32
N THR A 183 7.21 9.81 10.24
CA THR A 183 5.78 9.68 9.90
C THR A 183 5.22 10.95 9.25
N ARG A 184 5.73 12.12 9.65
CA ARG A 184 5.35 13.41 9.06
C ARG A 184 5.76 13.50 7.59
N ASN A 185 7.00 13.13 7.26
CA ASN A 185 7.50 13.16 5.89
C ASN A 185 6.80 12.12 5.01
N TYR A 186 6.46 10.96 5.59
CA TYR A 186 5.62 9.97 4.90
C TYR A 186 4.23 10.52 4.58
N LEU A 187 3.53 11.11 5.56
CA LEU A 187 2.19 11.67 5.34
C LEU A 187 2.19 12.79 4.30
N ILE A 188 3.13 13.73 4.40
CA ILE A 188 3.23 14.85 3.45
C ILE A 188 3.59 14.35 2.05
N GLY A 189 4.61 13.51 1.93
CA GLY A 189 5.03 12.94 0.63
C GLY A 189 3.93 12.10 -0.01
N SER A 190 3.22 11.32 0.80
CA SER A 190 2.09 10.52 0.34
C SER A 190 0.93 11.41 -0.10
N ALA A 191 0.59 12.46 0.66
CA ALA A 191 -0.48 13.40 0.30
C ALA A 191 -0.18 14.14 -1.02
N ILE A 192 1.08 14.57 -1.23
CA ILE A 192 1.51 15.25 -2.46
C ILE A 192 1.29 14.36 -3.70
N VAL A 193 1.50 13.06 -3.58
CA VAL A 193 1.31 12.12 -4.70
C VAL A 193 -0.15 11.67 -4.79
N LEU A 194 -0.75 11.26 -3.67
CA LEU A 194 -2.11 10.73 -3.60
C LEU A 194 -3.16 11.75 -4.01
N ALA A 195 -3.02 13.03 -3.65
CA ALA A 195 -4.03 14.04 -3.98
C ALA A 195 -4.24 14.20 -5.50
N PRO A 196 -3.22 14.55 -6.32
CA PRO A 196 -3.39 14.64 -7.76
C PRO A 196 -3.67 13.28 -8.40
N ALA A 197 -3.05 12.21 -7.89
CA ALA A 197 -3.32 10.85 -8.36
C ALA A 197 -4.79 10.49 -8.21
N THR A 198 -5.40 10.70 -7.05
CA THR A 198 -6.80 10.35 -6.79
C THR A 198 -7.73 11.13 -7.69
N VAL A 199 -7.47 12.43 -7.92
CA VAL A 199 -8.26 13.23 -8.87
C VAL A 199 -8.23 12.60 -10.26
N VAL A 200 -7.05 12.28 -10.79
CA VAL A 200 -6.92 11.64 -12.10
C VAL A 200 -7.66 10.30 -12.14
N HIS A 201 -7.49 9.47 -11.10
CA HIS A 201 -8.06 8.13 -11.06
C HIS A 201 -9.57 8.09 -10.87
N VAL A 202 -10.18 9.15 -10.33
CA VAL A 202 -11.64 9.26 -10.21
C VAL A 202 -12.23 9.96 -11.44
N VAL A 203 -11.63 11.06 -11.87
CA VAL A 203 -12.19 11.92 -12.92
C VAL A 203 -11.99 11.30 -14.31
N LEU A 204 -10.81 10.73 -14.58
CA LEU A 204 -10.50 10.22 -15.92
C LEU A 204 -11.42 9.05 -16.31
N PRO A 205 -11.66 8.03 -15.45
CA PRO A 205 -12.62 6.97 -15.77
C PRO A 205 -14.06 7.48 -15.81
N ALA A 206 -14.46 8.36 -14.88
CA ALA A 206 -15.81 8.91 -14.87
C ALA A 206 -16.14 9.64 -16.19
N LYS A 207 -15.22 10.51 -16.65
CA LYS A 207 -15.36 11.21 -17.94
C LYS A 207 -15.17 10.28 -19.14
N GLY A 208 -14.32 9.28 -19.02
CA GLY A 208 -14.11 8.27 -20.05
C GLY A 208 -15.37 7.45 -20.30
N ILE A 209 -16.09 7.06 -19.24
CA ILE A 209 -17.36 6.33 -19.30
C ILE A 209 -18.47 7.22 -19.87
N GLU A 210 -18.54 8.48 -19.43
CA GLU A 210 -19.49 9.48 -19.97
C GLU A 210 -19.29 9.66 -21.48
N LEU A 211 -18.04 9.95 -21.91
CA LEU A 211 -17.70 10.10 -23.32
C LEU A 211 -17.93 8.81 -24.11
N ALA A 212 -17.69 7.65 -23.50
CA ALA A 212 -17.91 6.35 -24.12
C ALA A 212 -19.38 6.02 -24.33
N GLY A 213 -20.25 6.45 -23.41
CA GLY A 213 -21.69 6.28 -23.49
C GLY A 213 -22.34 7.15 -24.57
N ASP A 214 -21.77 8.33 -24.83
CA ASP A 214 -22.26 9.26 -25.86
C ASP A 214 -21.85 8.83 -27.29
N MET A 215 -20.89 7.92 -27.43
CA MET A 215 -20.40 7.46 -28.73
C MET A 215 -21.30 6.37 -29.32
N PRO A 216 -21.53 6.37 -30.65
CA PRO A 216 -22.37 5.35 -31.27
C PRO A 216 -21.68 3.98 -31.23
N ALA A 217 -22.45 2.92 -30.95
CA ALA A 217 -21.94 1.57 -30.66
C ALA A 217 -21.03 0.96 -31.76
N TRP A 218 -21.16 1.40 -33.01
CA TRP A 218 -20.34 0.95 -34.14
C TRP A 218 -18.89 1.48 -34.09
N LEU A 219 -18.61 2.52 -33.31
CA LEU A 219 -17.30 3.16 -33.22
C LEU A 219 -16.28 2.26 -32.48
N TRP A 220 -16.72 1.49 -31.49
CA TRP A 220 -15.88 0.57 -30.71
C TRP A 220 -15.26 -0.57 -31.53
N PRO A 221 -16.02 -1.35 -32.32
CA PRO A 221 -15.42 -2.37 -33.19
C PRO A 221 -14.55 -1.74 -34.28
N ALA A 222 -14.90 -0.56 -34.81
CA ALA A 222 -14.10 0.13 -35.81
C ALA A 222 -12.71 0.55 -35.26
N LEU A 223 -12.67 1.10 -34.05
CA LEU A 223 -11.41 1.43 -33.37
C LEU A 223 -10.57 0.18 -33.07
N GLY A 224 -11.22 -0.92 -32.67
CA GLY A 224 -10.56 -2.22 -32.46
C GLY A 224 -9.92 -2.77 -33.73
N VAL A 225 -10.61 -2.70 -34.87
CA VAL A 225 -10.08 -3.09 -36.18
C VAL A 225 -8.90 -2.21 -36.58
N LEU A 226 -9.00 -0.89 -36.41
CA LEU A 226 -7.93 0.04 -36.74
C LEU A 226 -6.65 -0.24 -35.92
N LEU A 227 -6.83 -0.51 -34.62
CA LEU A 227 -5.73 -0.82 -33.71
C LEU A 227 -5.11 -2.19 -34.01
N ALA A 228 -5.93 -3.19 -34.36
CA ALA A 228 -5.45 -4.50 -34.82
C ALA A 228 -4.65 -4.38 -36.11
N VAL A 229 -5.11 -3.60 -37.10
CA VAL A 229 -4.37 -3.33 -38.34
C VAL A 229 -3.05 -2.63 -38.06
N GLY A 230 -3.04 -1.64 -37.14
CA GLY A 230 -1.82 -0.97 -36.69
C GLY A 230 -0.82 -1.91 -36.03
N LEU A 231 -1.27 -2.75 -35.10
CA LEU A 231 -0.42 -3.74 -34.43
C LEU A 231 0.09 -4.83 -35.39
N ILE A 232 -0.74 -5.31 -36.32
CA ILE A 232 -0.34 -6.26 -37.36
C ILE A 232 0.69 -5.63 -38.28
N SER A 233 0.50 -4.37 -38.70
CA SER A 233 1.46 -3.62 -39.52
C SER A 233 2.81 -3.48 -38.82
N LEU A 234 2.81 -3.12 -37.53
CA LEU A 234 4.04 -3.05 -36.72
C LEU A 234 4.69 -4.41 -36.52
N PHE A 235 3.90 -5.47 -36.31
CA PHE A 235 4.40 -6.84 -36.16
C PHE A 235 5.04 -7.36 -37.45
N VAL A 236 4.40 -7.15 -38.60
CA VAL A 236 4.95 -7.50 -39.92
C VAL A 236 6.21 -6.70 -40.19
N ARG A 237 6.21 -5.39 -39.91
CA ARG A 237 7.39 -4.53 -40.07
C ARG A 237 8.57 -5.01 -39.23
N ASN A 238 8.35 -5.35 -37.97
CA ASN A 238 9.38 -5.89 -37.07
C ASN A 238 9.88 -7.29 -37.49
N ARG A 239 9.03 -8.12 -38.10
CA ARG A 239 9.42 -9.44 -38.63
C ARG A 239 10.23 -9.34 -39.92
N ILE A 240 9.97 -8.33 -40.76
CA ILE A 240 10.73 -8.10 -41.99
C ILE A 240 12.13 -7.56 -41.65
N THR A 241 12.27 -6.58 -40.75
CA THR A 241 13.58 -6.06 -40.32
C THR A 241 14.44 -7.09 -39.59
N ALA A 242 13.84 -8.01 -38.83
CA ALA A 242 14.57 -9.08 -38.14
C ALA A 242 15.07 -10.21 -39.06
N ARG A 243 14.64 -10.27 -40.32
CA ARG A 243 15.11 -11.25 -41.32
C ARG A 243 16.17 -10.70 -42.28
N SER A 244 16.39 -9.39 -42.27
CA SER A 244 17.31 -8.68 -43.18
C SER A 244 18.65 -8.27 -42.54
N GLY A 245 18.92 -8.68 -41.30
CA GLY A 245 20.20 -8.52 -40.61
C GLY A 245 20.74 -9.87 -40.17
#